data_AF-A0A2V5Z831-F1
#
_entry.id   AF-A0A2V5Z831-F1
#
_cell.length_a   1.000
_cell.length_b   1.000
_cell.length_c   1.000
_cell.angle_alpha   90.00
_cell.angle_beta   90.00
_cell.angle_gamma   90.00
#
_symmetry.space_group_name_H-M   'P 1'
#
loop_
_entity.id
_entity.type
_entity.pdbx_description
1 polymer ?
#
loop_
_entity_poly.entity_id
_entity_poly.type
_entity_poly.pdbx_seq_one_letter_code
_entity_poly.pdbx_strand_id
1 'polypeptide(L)'
;MAIQDPFPPMHFSVAIVGALIGIVILFFGRKLFWLCVAAVGFAAGVEIAPHLVHEPSPLLALTVAVVLGIIGALLALFLQKVAIAVLGFLAGGKLAGAIASAFLIQYGQHSTIVFLVGGIVGAILLLVLFDWALIVVSSLIGAHLIQSAVVLPATGSTIVFLGLAVVGIVVQAVSLRRA
;
A
#
# COMPACT_ATOMS: atom_id res chain seq x y z
N MET A 1 -22.68 38.41 -27.71
CA MET A 1 -22.92 37.01 -28.07
C MET A 1 -21.81 36.20 -27.41
N ALA A 2 -22.06 35.70 -26.19
CA ALA A 2 -21.06 34.95 -25.43
C ALA A 2 -21.06 33.50 -25.94
N ILE A 3 -19.91 33.04 -26.43
CA ILE A 3 -19.67 31.66 -26.83
C ILE A 3 -19.88 30.80 -25.59
N GLN A 4 -20.92 29.98 -25.60
CA GLN A 4 -21.08 28.89 -24.64
C GLN A 4 -20.05 27.84 -25.02
N ASP A 5 -19.06 27.61 -24.14
CA ASP A 5 -18.09 26.53 -24.33
C ASP A 5 -18.85 25.18 -24.48
N PRO A 6 -18.63 24.42 -25.56
CA PRO A 6 -19.37 23.19 -25.84
C PRO A 6 -18.84 21.98 -25.06
N PHE A 7 -17.81 22.16 -24.23
CA PHE A 7 -17.17 21.08 -23.48
C PHE A 7 -17.82 20.96 -22.10
N PRO A 8 -18.31 19.77 -21.70
CA PRO A 8 -18.74 19.56 -20.33
C PRO A 8 -17.59 19.85 -19.37
N PRO A 9 -17.84 20.40 -18.17
CA PRO A 9 -16.79 20.77 -17.24
C PRO A 9 -15.97 19.55 -16.85
N MET A 10 -14.73 19.45 -17.36
CA MET A 10 -13.75 18.39 -17.05
C MET A 10 -13.53 18.18 -15.54
N HIS A 11 -13.88 19.18 -14.73
CA HIS A 11 -13.88 19.13 -13.27
C HIS A 11 -14.74 17.99 -12.69
N PHE A 12 -15.89 17.68 -13.29
CA PHE A 12 -16.76 16.60 -12.81
C PHE A 12 -16.17 15.22 -13.08
N SER A 13 -15.56 15.01 -14.25
CA SER A 13 -14.92 13.74 -14.59
C SER A 13 -13.76 13.42 -13.65
N VAL A 14 -12.90 14.40 -13.35
CA VAL A 14 -11.77 14.21 -12.41
C VAL A 14 -12.27 13.94 -10.99
N ALA A 15 -13.31 14.65 -10.53
CA ALA A 15 -13.92 14.43 -9.22
C ALA A 15 -14.53 13.02 -9.09
N ILE A 16 -15.29 12.57 -10.10
CA ILE A 16 -15.91 11.24 -10.10
C ILE A 16 -14.84 10.14 -10.11
N VAL A 17 -13.80 10.28 -10.93
CA VAL A 17 -12.68 9.33 -10.97
C VAL A 17 -11.94 9.30 -9.62
N GLY A 18 -11.68 10.48 -9.03
CA GLY A 18 -11.07 10.59 -7.70
C GLY A 18 -11.90 9.91 -6.61
N ALA A 19 -13.23 10.10 -6.62
CA ALA A 19 -14.14 9.44 -5.67
C ALA A 19 -14.14 7.92 -5.84
N LEU A 20 -14.18 7.41 -7.08
CA LEU A 20 -14.13 5.97 -7.35
C LEU A 20 -12.80 5.36 -6.88
N ILE A 21 -11.67 6.01 -7.18
CA ILE A 21 -10.35 5.58 -6.70
C ILE A 21 -10.32 5.63 -5.17
N GLY A 22 -10.87 6.68 -4.56
CA GLY A 22 -10.98 6.82 -3.12
C GLY A 22 -11.77 5.68 -2.47
N ILE A 23 -12.91 5.29 -3.06
CA ILE A 23 -13.70 4.13 -2.63
C ILE A 23 -12.86 2.85 -2.74
N VAL A 24 -12.22 2.61 -3.89
CA VAL A 24 -11.38 1.41 -4.09
C VAL A 24 -10.27 1.35 -3.04
N ILE A 25 -9.57 2.46 -2.78
CA ILE A 25 -8.50 2.50 -1.77
C ILE A 25 -9.06 2.29 -0.36
N LEU A 26 -10.21 2.90 -0.04
CA LEU A 26 -10.84 2.80 1.28
C LEU A 26 -11.29 1.37 1.60
N PHE A 27 -11.69 0.59 0.59
CA PHE A 27 -12.08 -0.82 0.79
C PHE A 27 -10.92 -1.82 0.55
N PHE A 28 -10.01 -1.53 -0.39
CA PHE A 28 -8.97 -2.46 -0.87
C PHE A 28 -7.53 -2.01 -0.55
N GLY A 29 -7.32 -1.03 0.32
CA GLY A 29 -5.99 -0.47 0.61
C GLY A 29 -4.90 -1.51 0.92
N ARG A 30 -5.25 -2.57 1.66
CA ARG A 30 -4.32 -3.68 1.94
C ARG A 30 -3.93 -4.48 0.68
N LYS A 31 -4.83 -4.60 -0.27
CA LYS A 31 -4.63 -5.34 -1.53
C LYS A 31 -3.92 -4.51 -2.59
N LEU A 32 -3.73 -3.21 -2.37
CA LEU A 32 -3.07 -2.31 -3.31
C LEU A 32 -1.58 -2.65 -3.52
N PHE A 33 -0.89 -3.15 -2.48
CA PHE A 33 0.51 -3.59 -2.63
C PHE A 33 0.65 -4.72 -3.64
N TRP A 34 -0.23 -5.73 -3.55
CA TRP A 34 -0.31 -6.84 -4.49
C TRP A 34 -0.54 -6.36 -5.93
N LEU A 35 -1.45 -5.39 -6.10
CA LEU A 35 -1.77 -4.81 -7.40
C LEU A 35 -0.59 -4.02 -7.99
N CYS A 36 0.15 -3.25 -7.18
CA CYS A 36 1.32 -2.52 -7.65
C CYS A 36 2.40 -3.46 -8.18
N VAL A 37 2.74 -4.52 -7.43
CA VAL A 37 3.75 -5.49 -7.88
C VAL A 37 3.23 -6.29 -9.08
N ALA A 38 1.93 -6.59 -9.15
CA ALA A 38 1.32 -7.19 -10.33
C ALA A 38 1.46 -6.28 -11.57
N ALA A 39 1.26 -4.97 -11.42
CA ALA A 39 1.43 -4.00 -12.50
C ALA A 39 2.90 -3.94 -12.96
N VAL A 40 3.87 -3.99 -12.03
CA VAL A 40 5.30 -4.08 -12.37
C VAL A 40 5.61 -5.41 -13.10
N GLY A 41 5.06 -6.54 -12.63
CA GLY A 41 5.20 -7.83 -13.30
C GLY A 41 4.59 -7.82 -14.71
N PHE A 42 3.44 -7.18 -14.87
CA PHE A 42 2.80 -6.99 -16.17
C PHE A 42 3.65 -6.15 -17.10
N ALA A 43 4.16 -5.00 -16.63
CA ALA A 43 5.03 -4.11 -17.40
C ALA A 43 6.31 -4.84 -17.84
N ALA A 44 6.94 -5.59 -16.93
CA ALA A 44 8.09 -6.44 -17.25
C ALA A 44 7.74 -7.50 -18.30
N GLY A 45 6.55 -8.11 -18.22
CA GLY A 45 6.11 -9.08 -19.22
C GLY A 45 5.83 -8.49 -20.61
N VAL A 46 5.37 -7.24 -20.69
CA VAL A 46 5.26 -6.50 -21.95
C VAL A 46 6.64 -6.27 -22.58
N GLU A 47 7.64 -5.91 -21.77
CA GLU A 47 9.00 -5.64 -22.22
C GLU A 47 9.76 -6.91 -22.63
N ILE A 48 9.55 -8.02 -21.92
CA ILE A 48 10.23 -9.29 -22.15
C ILE A 48 9.59 -10.08 -23.31
N ALA A 49 8.27 -9.96 -23.55
CA ALA A 49 7.57 -10.67 -24.62
C ALA A 49 8.24 -10.61 -26.01
N PRO A 50 8.67 -9.43 -26.53
CA PRO A 50 9.33 -9.35 -27.84
C PRO A 50 10.77 -9.91 -27.85
N HIS A 51 11.41 -10.06 -26.69
CA HIS A 51 12.75 -10.66 -26.60
C HIS A 51 12.72 -12.19 -26.66
N LEU A 52 11.58 -12.81 -26.34
CA LEU A 52 11.44 -14.27 -26.31
C LEU A 52 11.06 -14.86 -27.67
N VAL A 53 10.41 -14.09 -28.56
CA VAL A 53 9.93 -14.57 -29.87
C VAL A 53 10.13 -13.48 -30.92
N HIS A 54 10.77 -13.82 -32.06
CA HIS A 54 10.83 -12.94 -33.22
C HIS A 54 9.43 -12.89 -33.86
N GLU A 55 8.83 -11.70 -33.93
CA GLU A 55 7.43 -11.43 -34.34
C GLU A 55 6.36 -11.93 -33.35
N PRO A 56 6.28 -11.35 -32.13
CA PRO A 56 5.22 -11.71 -31.20
C PRO A 56 3.87 -11.23 -31.74
N SER A 57 2.91 -12.16 -31.84
CA SER A 57 1.51 -11.76 -32.04
C SER A 57 1.02 -10.94 -30.83
N PRO A 58 0.16 -9.93 -31.02
CA PRO A 58 -0.33 -9.08 -29.91
C PRO A 58 -0.98 -9.90 -28.78
N LEU A 59 -1.62 -11.02 -29.13
CA LEU A 59 -2.22 -11.96 -28.18
C LEU A 59 -1.16 -12.67 -27.34
N LEU A 60 -0.04 -13.10 -27.95
CA LEU A 60 1.05 -13.76 -27.23
C LEU A 60 1.69 -12.79 -26.23
N ALA A 61 1.98 -11.56 -26.65
CA ALA A 61 2.55 -10.53 -25.77
C ALA A 61 1.62 -10.23 -24.58
N LEU A 62 0.30 -10.11 -24.83
CA LEU A 62 -0.68 -9.95 -23.76
C LEU A 62 -0.69 -11.14 -22.80
N THR A 63 -0.66 -12.37 -23.31
CA THR A 63 -0.64 -13.56 -22.43
C THR A 63 0.60 -13.61 -21.56
N VAL A 64 1.78 -13.31 -22.09
CA VAL A 64 3.03 -13.26 -21.32
C VAL A 64 2.96 -12.17 -20.24
N ALA A 65 2.48 -10.98 -20.59
CA ALA A 65 2.30 -9.88 -19.66
C ALA A 65 1.33 -10.23 -18.53
N VAL A 66 0.19 -10.85 -18.85
CA VAL A 66 -0.79 -11.29 -17.83
C VAL A 66 -0.20 -12.37 -16.93
N VAL A 67 0.50 -13.36 -17.48
CA VAL A 67 1.14 -14.43 -16.69
C VAL A 67 2.20 -13.85 -15.75
N LEU A 68 3.09 -13.00 -16.25
CA LEU A 68 4.10 -12.34 -15.43
C LEU A 68 3.49 -11.39 -14.40
N GLY A 69 2.39 -10.71 -14.73
CA GLY A 69 1.61 -9.91 -13.79
C GLY A 69 1.05 -10.76 -12.64
N ILE A 70 0.44 -11.92 -12.94
CA ILE A 70 -0.06 -12.86 -11.93
C ILE A 70 1.08 -13.39 -11.06
N ILE A 71 2.22 -13.76 -11.66
CA ILE A 71 3.41 -14.21 -10.93
C ILE A 71 3.90 -13.10 -9.99
N GLY A 72 4.03 -11.87 -10.48
CA GLY A 72 4.43 -10.71 -9.68
C GLY A 72 3.48 -10.48 -8.51
N ALA A 73 2.19 -10.60 -8.76
CA ALA A 73 1.16 -10.53 -7.73
C ALA A 73 1.37 -11.62 -6.66
N LEU A 74 1.46 -12.90 -7.05
CA LEU A 74 1.70 -14.01 -6.11
C LEU A 74 2.99 -13.79 -5.30
N LEU A 75 4.05 -13.33 -5.96
CA LEU A 75 5.31 -13.02 -5.32
C LEU A 75 5.17 -11.89 -4.30
N ALA A 76 4.36 -10.86 -4.59
CA ALA A 76 4.10 -9.74 -3.69
C ALA A 76 3.58 -10.21 -2.33
N LEU A 77 2.67 -11.20 -2.30
CA LEU A 77 2.11 -11.70 -1.03
C LEU A 77 3.18 -12.32 -0.13
N PHE A 78 4.18 -12.96 -0.73
CA PHE A 78 5.29 -13.58 -0.01
C PHE A 78 6.38 -12.56 0.34
N LEU A 79 6.86 -11.82 -0.66
CA LEU A 79 7.94 -10.84 -0.51
C LEU A 79 7.57 -9.71 0.45
N GLN A 80 6.31 -9.29 0.49
CA GLN A 80 5.83 -8.29 1.43
C GLN A 80 6.10 -8.71 2.87
N LYS A 81 5.65 -9.92 3.27
CA LYS A 81 5.82 -10.42 4.64
C LYS A 81 7.30 -10.59 4.99
N VAL A 82 8.10 -11.13 4.06
CA VAL A 82 9.54 -11.30 4.26
C VAL A 82 10.23 -9.94 4.41
N ALA A 83 9.94 -8.98 3.54
CA ALA A 83 10.53 -7.65 3.58
C ALA A 83 10.21 -6.93 4.90
N ILE A 84 8.95 -6.97 5.35
CA ILE A 84 8.52 -6.37 6.63
C ILE A 84 9.24 -7.03 7.80
N ALA A 85 9.32 -8.37 7.82
CA ALA A 85 10.00 -9.11 8.88
C ALA A 85 11.49 -8.78 8.93
N VAL A 86 12.17 -8.73 7.78
CA VAL A 86 13.60 -8.40 7.69
C VAL A 86 13.86 -6.95 8.11
N LEU A 87 13.05 -6.00 7.64
CA LEU A 87 13.11 -4.60 8.07
C LEU A 87 12.90 -4.48 9.58
N GLY A 88 11.89 -5.18 10.13
CA GLY A 88 11.59 -5.16 11.56
C GLY A 88 12.70 -5.79 12.38
N PHE A 89 13.31 -6.86 11.89
CA PHE A 89 14.46 -7.50 12.52
C PHE A 89 15.68 -6.58 12.57
N LEU A 90 16.03 -5.99 11.44
CA LEU A 90 17.17 -5.07 11.35
C LEU A 90 16.95 -3.81 12.19
N ALA A 91 15.77 -3.19 12.05
CA ALA A 91 15.42 -1.98 12.80
C ALA A 91 15.30 -2.25 14.30
N GLY A 92 14.61 -3.32 14.68
CA GLY A 92 14.43 -3.73 16.08
C GLY A 92 15.75 -4.08 16.76
N GLY A 93 16.62 -4.84 16.08
CA GLY A 93 17.94 -5.19 16.61
C GLY A 93 18.83 -3.96 16.80
N LYS A 94 18.86 -3.05 15.82
CA LYS A 94 19.61 -1.79 15.93
C LYS A 94 19.07 -0.88 17.03
N LEU A 95 17.75 -0.76 17.14
CA LEU A 95 17.09 0.08 18.14
C LEU A 95 17.28 -0.47 19.55
N ALA A 96 17.09 -1.78 19.75
CA ALA A 96 17.38 -2.43 21.03
C ALA A 96 18.87 -2.29 21.39
N GLY A 97 19.75 -2.40 20.40
CA GLY A 97 21.17 -2.14 20.57
C GLY A 97 21.47 -0.73 21.05
N ALA A 98 20.85 0.28 20.41
CA ALA A 98 21.00 1.68 20.79
C ALA A 98 20.49 1.94 22.22
N ILE A 99 19.30 1.43 22.57
CA ILE A 99 18.74 1.56 23.93
C ILE A 99 19.65 0.88 24.95
N ALA A 100 20.08 -0.35 24.69
CA ALA A 100 20.96 -1.06 25.61
C ALA A 100 22.31 -0.37 25.75
N SER A 101 22.88 0.21 24.70
CA SER A 101 24.12 0.98 24.80
C SER A 101 23.97 2.28 25.60
N ALA A 102 22.78 2.89 25.59
CA ALA A 102 22.48 4.11 26.34
C ALA A 102 22.23 3.86 27.83
N PHE A 103 21.67 2.71 28.21
CA PHE A 103 21.23 2.41 29.58
C PHE A 103 22.01 1.29 30.28
N LEU A 104 22.71 0.40 29.57
CA LEU A 104 23.42 -0.75 30.13
C LEU A 104 24.95 -0.62 29.97
N ILE A 105 25.65 -0.60 31.11
CA ILE A 105 27.10 -0.40 31.25
C ILE A 105 27.92 -1.57 30.63
N GLN A 106 27.30 -2.72 30.32
CA GLN A 106 27.95 -3.96 29.85
C GLN A 106 27.48 -4.43 28.46
N TYR A 107 27.12 -3.50 27.58
CA TYR A 107 26.64 -3.78 26.22
C TYR A 107 27.58 -4.69 25.38
N GLY A 108 28.90 -4.51 25.53
CA GLY A 108 29.91 -5.20 24.71
C GLY A 108 29.88 -6.73 24.78
N GLN A 109 29.46 -7.32 25.91
CA GLN A 109 29.47 -8.77 26.10
C GLN A 109 28.16 -9.45 25.65
N HIS A 110 27.04 -8.73 25.60
CA HIS A 110 25.70 -9.28 25.30
C HIS A 110 25.08 -8.70 24.02
N SER A 111 25.82 -7.90 23.25
CA SER A 111 25.37 -7.21 22.03
C SER A 111 24.63 -8.12 21.05
N THR A 112 25.14 -9.34 20.82
CA THR A 112 24.49 -10.32 19.91
C THR A 112 23.12 -10.76 20.41
N ILE A 113 22.96 -11.00 21.72
CA ILE A 113 21.71 -11.45 22.32
C ILE A 113 20.69 -10.30 22.28
N VAL A 114 21.12 -9.09 22.63
CA VAL A 114 20.26 -7.88 22.57
C VAL A 114 19.80 -7.61 21.15
N PHE A 115 20.68 -7.72 20.16
CA PHE A 115 20.33 -7.56 18.76
C PHE A 115 19.35 -8.63 18.28
N LEU A 116 19.56 -9.90 18.65
CA LEU A 116 18.70 -11.01 18.24
C LEU A 116 17.29 -10.88 18.86
N VAL A 117 17.21 -10.62 20.16
CA VAL A 117 15.93 -10.43 20.86
C VAL A 117 15.22 -9.17 20.35
N GLY A 118 15.94 -8.05 20.26
CA GLY A 118 15.41 -6.81 19.72
C GLY A 118 14.93 -6.96 18.28
N GLY A 119 15.66 -7.73 17.47
CA GLY A 119 15.28 -8.03 16.10
C GLY A 119 14.02 -8.90 16.03
N ILE A 120 13.94 -9.99 16.80
CA ILE A 120 12.72 -10.83 16.81
C ILE A 120 11.50 -10.01 17.25
N VAL A 121 11.65 -9.21 18.31
CA VAL A 121 10.58 -8.31 18.79
C VAL A 121 10.22 -7.29 17.71
N GLY A 122 11.19 -6.66 17.07
CA GLY A 122 10.94 -5.70 16.00
C GLY A 122 10.30 -6.30 14.75
N ALA A 123 10.67 -7.53 14.38
CA ALA A 123 10.06 -8.27 13.28
C ALA A 123 8.59 -8.56 13.56
N ILE A 124 8.27 -9.10 14.74
CA ILE A 124 6.89 -9.37 15.17
C ILE A 124 6.10 -8.05 15.24
N LEU A 125 6.68 -7.02 15.83
CA LEU A 125 6.04 -5.72 15.98
C LEU A 125 5.68 -5.10 14.62
N LEU A 126 6.63 -5.07 13.66
CA LEU A 126 6.33 -4.55 12.33
C LEU A 126 5.36 -5.44 11.55
N LEU A 127 5.44 -6.77 11.67
CA LEU A 127 4.47 -7.67 11.01
C LEU A 127 3.04 -7.38 11.47
N VAL A 128 2.85 -7.11 12.76
CA VAL A 128 1.54 -6.72 13.30
C VAL A 128 1.19 -5.29 12.89
N LEU A 129 2.10 -4.34 13.10
CA LEU A 129 1.82 -2.91 12.92
C LEU A 129 1.62 -2.52 11.45
N PHE A 130 2.30 -3.18 10.52
CA PHE A 130 2.24 -2.85 9.09
C PHE A 130 0.82 -3.01 8.54
N ASP A 131 0.13 -4.06 8.95
CA ASP A 131 -1.26 -4.32 8.57
C ASP A 131 -2.21 -3.23 9.07
N TRP A 132 -2.00 -2.75 10.30
CA TRP A 132 -2.75 -1.62 10.86
C TRP A 132 -2.37 -0.30 10.19
N ALA A 133 -1.10 -0.08 9.88
CA ALA A 133 -0.62 1.10 9.18
C ALA A 133 -1.26 1.20 7.79
N LEU A 134 -1.33 0.09 7.04
CA LEU A 134 -2.02 0.06 5.75
C LEU A 134 -3.51 0.41 5.87
N ILE A 135 -4.20 -0.08 6.92
CA ILE A 135 -5.60 0.24 7.17
C ILE A 135 -5.76 1.75 7.40
N VAL A 136 -4.98 2.32 8.32
CA VAL A 136 -5.08 3.74 8.66
C VAL A 136 -4.73 4.62 7.46
N VAL A 137 -3.59 4.37 6.81
CA VAL A 137 -3.13 5.16 5.66
C VAL A 137 -4.13 5.08 4.51
N SER A 138 -4.63 3.89 4.17
CA SER A 138 -5.59 3.76 3.07
C SER A 138 -6.95 4.37 3.38
N SER A 139 -7.43 4.27 4.62
CA SER A 139 -8.67 4.92 5.04
C SER A 139 -8.56 6.45 4.97
N LEU A 140 -7.42 7.02 5.38
CA LEU A 140 -7.17 8.46 5.29
C LEU A 140 -7.05 8.93 3.84
N ILE A 141 -6.29 8.22 3.00
CA ILE A 141 -6.15 8.57 1.57
C ILE A 141 -7.49 8.45 0.86
N GLY A 142 -8.23 7.36 1.09
CA GLY A 142 -9.55 7.15 0.50
C GLY A 142 -10.54 8.23 0.91
N ALA A 143 -10.57 8.57 2.20
CA ALA A 143 -11.41 9.66 2.71
C ALA A 143 -11.04 11.02 2.11
N HIS A 144 -9.74 11.33 1.99
CA HIS A 144 -9.26 12.58 1.38
C HIS A 144 -9.65 12.68 -0.10
N LEU A 145 -9.54 11.60 -0.86
CA LEU A 145 -9.91 11.58 -2.28
C LEU A 145 -11.41 11.77 -2.48
N ILE A 146 -12.24 11.13 -1.65
CA ILE A 146 -13.70 11.32 -1.69
C ILE A 146 -14.07 12.74 -1.27
N GLN A 147 -13.46 13.26 -0.20
CA GLN A 147 -13.69 14.64 0.26
C GLN A 147 -13.28 15.67 -0.79
N SER A 148 -12.19 15.45 -1.52
CA SER A 148 -11.75 16.35 -2.60
C SER A 148 -12.70 16.37 -3.80
N ALA A 149 -13.51 15.32 -3.98
CA ALA A 149 -14.50 15.24 -5.04
C ALA A 149 -15.81 15.97 -4.71
N VAL A 150 -16.07 16.29 -3.44
CA VAL A 150 -17.31 16.94 -3.01
C VAL A 150 -17.03 18.38 -2.57
N VAL A 151 -17.73 19.33 -3.20
CA VAL A 151 -17.60 20.75 -2.87
C VAL A 151 -18.48 21.07 -1.64
N LEU A 152 -17.90 20.98 -0.44
CA LEU A 152 -18.55 21.36 0.83
C LEU A 152 -17.86 22.56 1.49
N PRO A 153 -18.58 23.33 2.34
CA PRO A 153 -17.97 24.30 3.24
C PRO A 153 -16.93 23.64 4.15
N ALA A 154 -15.92 24.39 4.60
CA ALA A 154 -14.78 23.87 5.37
C ALA A 154 -15.19 22.94 6.54
N THR A 155 -16.20 23.33 7.33
CA THR A 155 -16.71 22.53 8.45
C THR A 155 -17.34 21.20 7.99
N GLY A 156 -18.09 21.23 6.88
CA GLY A 156 -18.72 20.04 6.33
C GLY A 156 -17.71 19.06 5.72
N SER A 157 -16.66 19.60 5.10
CA SER A 157 -15.55 18.81 4.56
C SER A 157 -14.82 18.01 5.66
N THR A 158 -14.53 18.64 6.80
CA THR A 158 -13.88 17.95 7.93
C THR A 158 -14.74 16.81 8.49
N ILE A 159 -16.06 17.03 8.62
CA ILE A 159 -16.98 16.01 9.14
C ILE A 159 -17.04 14.81 8.18
N VAL A 160 -17.16 15.06 6.88
CA VAL A 160 -17.18 14.00 5.85
C VAL A 160 -15.87 13.23 5.84
N PHE A 161 -14.73 13.92 5.87
CA PHE A 161 -13.41 13.28 5.94
C PHE A 161 -13.28 12.37 7.17
N LEU A 162 -13.61 12.89 8.35
CA LEU A 162 -13.48 12.13 9.60
C LEU A 162 -14.45 10.94 9.62
N GLY A 163 -15.70 11.14 9.18
CA GLY A 163 -16.69 10.08 9.08
C GLY A 163 -16.25 8.96 8.12
N LEU A 164 -15.77 9.31 6.93
CA LEU A 164 -15.27 8.34 5.95
C LEU A 164 -14.02 7.62 6.44
N ALA A 165 -13.09 8.32 7.08
CA ALA A 165 -11.88 7.71 7.63
C ALA A 165 -12.22 6.68 8.73
N VAL A 166 -13.13 7.02 9.65
CA VAL A 166 -13.60 6.10 10.69
C VAL A 166 -14.30 4.89 10.06
N VAL A 167 -15.20 5.10 9.09
CA VAL A 167 -15.88 4.01 8.38
C VAL A 167 -14.86 3.10 7.69
N GLY A 168 -13.89 3.66 6.97
CA GLY A 168 -12.81 2.89 6.33
C GLY A 168 -12.04 2.04 7.33
N ILE A 169 -11.61 2.64 8.45
CA ILE A 169 -10.85 1.93 9.49
C ILE A 169 -11.69 0.78 10.06
N VAL A 170 -12.96 1.02 10.40
CA VAL A 170 -13.84 -0.02 10.96
C VAL A 170 -14.06 -1.16 9.98
N VAL A 171 -14.40 -0.85 8.72
CA VAL A 171 -14.66 -1.85 7.68
C VAL A 171 -13.41 -2.69 7.43
N GLN A 172 -12.26 -2.05 7.23
CA GLN A 172 -11.01 -2.76 6.95
C GLN A 172 -10.48 -3.53 8.18
N ALA A 173 -10.67 -3.01 9.40
CA ALA A 173 -10.30 -3.71 10.64
C ALA A 173 -11.19 -4.93 10.92
N VAL A 174 -12.49 -4.85 10.62
CA VAL A 174 -13.39 -6.02 10.70
C VAL A 174 -13.00 -7.07 9.67
N SER A 175 -12.62 -6.66 8.46
CA SER A 175 -12.09 -7.57 7.43
C SER A 175 -10.81 -8.26 7.87
N LEU A 176 -9.93 -7.59 8.65
CA LEU A 176 -8.71 -8.20 9.18
C LEU A 176 -8.99 -9.35 10.14
N ARG A 177 -10.04 -9.24 10.97
CA ARG A 177 -10.40 -10.29 11.94
C ARG A 177 -10.99 -11.55 11.30
N ARG A 178 -11.42 -11.48 10.03
CA ARG A 178 -12.07 -12.59 9.31
C ARG A 178 -11.13 -13.35 8.37
N ALA A 179 -9.91 -12.87 8.16
CA ALA A 179 -8.90 -13.48 7.29
C ALA A 179 -7.91 -14.31 8.12
#